data_AF-A0A843CER5-F1
#
_entry.id   AF-A0A843CER5-F1
#
_cell.length_a   1.000
_cell.length_b   1.000
_cell.length_c   1.000
_cell.angle_alpha   90.00
_cell.angle_beta   90.00
_cell.angle_gamma   90.00
#
_symmetry.space_group_name_H-M   'P 1'
#
loop_
_entity.id
_entity.type
_entity.pdbx_description
1 polymer ?
#
loop_
_entity_poly.entity_id
_entity_poly.type
_entity_poly.pdbx_seq_one_letter_code
_entity_poly.pdbx_strand_id
1 'polypeptide(L)'
;PVKCADYGFTESHQVFLDIKDTQQIEDVSQRLEEANIIVDHGIRLGTCEATRRGMKARDMERIAELIVRVYKGEEPKTVAKQATKLRRQFSKILYA
;
A
#
# COMPACT_ATOMS: atom_id res chain seq x y z
N PRO A 1 8.31 -5.11 6.76
CA PRO A 1 8.01 -5.44 8.18
C PRO A 1 6.50 -5.26 8.42
N VAL A 2 5.80 -6.25 9.00
CA VAL A 2 4.34 -6.23 9.25
C VAL A 2 4.09 -6.65 10.69
N LYS A 3 3.18 -6.00 11.40
CA LYS A 3 2.87 -6.30 12.82
C LYS A 3 2.14 -7.64 12.99
N CYS A 4 2.22 -8.17 14.21
CA CYS A 4 1.42 -9.32 14.69
C CYS A 4 1.65 -10.64 13.94
N ALA A 5 2.87 -10.91 13.45
CA ALA A 5 3.20 -12.14 12.74
C ALA A 5 2.86 -13.42 13.55
N ASP A 6 3.10 -13.42 14.87
CA ASP A 6 2.82 -14.55 15.77
C ASP A 6 1.32 -14.90 15.87
N TYR A 7 0.44 -13.96 15.50
CA TYR A 7 -1.01 -14.13 15.48
C TYR A 7 -1.56 -14.36 14.06
N GLY A 8 -0.70 -14.59 13.06
CA GLY A 8 -1.12 -14.70 11.66
C GLY A 8 -1.49 -13.34 11.03
N PHE A 9 -0.88 -12.25 11.51
CA PHE A 9 -1.04 -10.88 11.04
C PHE A 9 -2.38 -10.22 11.40
N THR A 10 -3.45 -10.45 10.62
CA THR A 10 -4.73 -9.75 10.76
C THR A 10 -5.89 -10.63 10.30
N GLU A 11 -7.03 -10.50 10.99
CA GLU A 11 -8.33 -11.08 10.58
C GLU A 11 -9.30 -10.00 10.10
N SER A 12 -8.78 -8.81 9.76
CA SER A 12 -9.56 -7.66 9.28
C SER A 12 -9.09 -7.19 7.90
N HIS A 13 -9.71 -6.12 7.40
CA HIS A 13 -9.28 -5.45 6.17
C HIS A 13 -8.02 -4.58 6.34
N GLN A 14 -7.51 -4.43 7.58
CA GLN A 14 -6.42 -3.53 7.94
C GLN A 14 -5.12 -4.29 8.20
N VAL A 15 -4.02 -3.74 7.71
CA VAL A 15 -2.65 -4.21 7.92
C VAL A 15 -1.80 -3.05 8.44
N PHE A 16 -0.95 -3.30 9.43
CA PHE A 16 -0.03 -2.32 9.98
C PHE A 16 1.42 -2.70 9.68
N LEU A 17 2.21 -1.75 9.17
CA LEU A 17 3.64 -1.95 9.07
C LEU A 17 4.31 -1.76 10.44
N ASP A 18 5.30 -2.59 10.74
CA ASP A 18 6.07 -2.48 11.99
C ASP A 18 7.26 -1.53 11.81
N ILE A 19 6.95 -0.24 11.83
CA ILE A 19 7.92 0.85 11.82
C ILE A 19 7.73 1.62 13.13
N LYS A 20 8.81 1.79 13.90
CA LYS A 20 8.75 2.39 15.25
C LYS A 20 9.17 3.87 15.27
N ASP A 21 10.03 4.25 14.33
CA ASP A 21 10.56 5.60 14.26
C ASP A 21 9.56 6.53 13.57
N THR A 22 9.15 7.59 14.27
CA THR A 22 8.13 8.54 13.77
C THR A 22 8.61 9.28 12.54
N GLN A 23 9.89 9.67 12.49
CA GLN A 23 10.44 10.39 11.34
C GLN A 23 10.47 9.51 10.09
N GLN A 24 10.80 8.23 10.25
CA GLN A 24 10.75 7.24 9.19
C GLN A 24 9.31 6.98 8.72
N ILE A 25 8.33 6.94 9.64
CA ILE A 25 6.91 6.83 9.28
C ILE A 25 6.50 8.00 8.38
N GLU A 26 6.86 9.22 8.76
CA GLU A 26 6.56 10.44 8.00
C GLU A 26 7.23 10.42 6.63
N ASP A 27 8.54 10.15 6.55
CA ASP A 27 9.30 10.07 5.29
C ASP A 27 8.69 9.03 4.34
N VAL A 28 8.46 7.81 4.83
CA VAL A 28 7.89 6.74 4.00
C VAL A 28 6.47 7.09 3.55
N SER A 29 5.65 7.70 4.40
CA SER A 29 4.28 8.11 4.05
C SER A 29 4.29 9.17 2.95
N GLN A 30 5.13 10.21 3.09
CA GLN A 30 5.27 11.27 2.08
C GLN A 30 5.78 10.71 0.74
N ARG A 31 6.77 9.82 0.78
CA ARG A 31 7.32 9.19 -0.42
C ARG A 31 6.31 8.27 -1.12
N LEU A 32 5.48 7.56 -0.36
CA LEU A 32 4.39 6.75 -0.91
C LEU A 32 3.34 7.63 -1.57
N GLU A 33 3.00 8.77 -0.96
CA GLU A 33 2.09 9.76 -1.53
C GLU A 33 2.63 10.30 -2.87
N GLU A 34 3.90 10.69 -2.94
CA GLU A 34 4.57 11.09 -4.20
C GLU A 34 4.57 9.97 -5.26
N ALA A 35 4.51 8.70 -4.82
CA ALA A 35 4.38 7.53 -5.66
C ALA A 35 2.92 7.18 -6.03
N ASN A 36 1.94 8.05 -5.76
CA ASN A 36 0.50 7.82 -5.94
C ASN A 36 -0.05 6.63 -5.12
N ILE A 37 0.54 6.34 -3.97
CA ILE A 37 0.10 5.31 -3.02
C ILE A 37 -0.28 6.00 -1.72
N ILE A 38 -1.60 6.13 -1.47
CA ILE A 38 -2.09 6.84 -0.29
C ILE A 38 -2.21 5.85 0.87
N VAL A 39 -1.60 6.21 2.00
CA VAL A 39 -1.63 5.44 3.25
C VAL A 39 -2.10 6.33 4.39
N ASP A 40 -2.68 5.73 5.42
CA ASP A 40 -3.07 6.46 6.63
C ASP A 40 -1.86 6.73 7.54
N HIS A 41 -2.01 7.68 8.47
CA HIS A 41 -0.96 8.03 9.41
C HIS A 41 -0.54 6.80 10.24
N GLY A 42 0.77 6.55 10.35
CA GLY A 42 1.30 5.33 10.98
C GLY A 42 1.40 4.13 10.03
N ILE A 43 1.24 4.36 8.72
CA ILE A 43 1.34 3.38 7.63
C ILE A 43 0.39 2.19 7.88
N ARG A 44 -0.86 2.54 8.19
CA ARG A 44 -1.98 1.60 8.19
C ARG A 44 -2.52 1.48 6.77
N LEU A 45 -2.60 0.25 6.29
CA LEU A 45 -3.05 -0.10 4.95
C LEU A 45 -4.42 -0.76 5.04
N GLY A 46 -5.33 -0.38 4.14
CA GLY A 46 -6.66 -0.97 4.01
C GLY A 46 -6.89 -1.55 2.62
N THR A 47 -7.58 -2.69 2.53
CA THR A 47 -7.89 -3.35 1.24
C THR A 47 -9.26 -2.99 0.66
N CYS A 48 -10.11 -2.28 1.41
CA CYS A 48 -11.52 -2.02 1.04
C CYS A 48 -11.67 -1.38 -0.34
N GLU A 49 -10.98 -0.28 -0.61
CA GLU A 49 -11.11 0.44 -1.89
C GLU A 49 -10.57 -0.38 -3.07
N ALA A 50 -9.46 -1.09 -2.85
CA ALA A 50 -8.88 -1.96 -3.86
C ALA A 50 -9.84 -3.12 -4.22
N THR A 51 -10.42 -3.75 -3.21
CA THR A 51 -11.45 -4.80 -3.37
C THR A 51 -12.72 -4.25 -4.02
N ARG A 52 -13.17 -3.05 -3.62
CA ARG A 52 -14.32 -2.36 -4.22
C ARG A 52 -14.13 -2.09 -5.71
N ARG A 53 -12.89 -1.87 -6.16
CA ARG A 53 -12.51 -1.72 -7.57
C ARG A 53 -12.27 -3.05 -8.30
N GLY A 54 -12.38 -4.17 -7.60
CA GLY A 54 -12.26 -5.52 -8.16
C GLY A 54 -10.86 -6.13 -8.14
N MET A 55 -9.90 -5.51 -7.47
CA MET A 55 -8.57 -6.11 -7.27
C MET A 55 -8.68 -7.38 -6.41
N LYS A 56 -7.84 -8.39 -6.70
CA LYS A 56 -7.81 -9.68 -6.01
C LYS A 56 -6.47 -9.91 -5.30
N ALA A 57 -6.31 -11.05 -4.62
CA ALA A 57 -5.10 -11.39 -3.88
C ALA A 57 -3.81 -11.22 -4.71
N ARG A 58 -3.80 -11.66 -5.97
CA ARG A 58 -2.67 -11.49 -6.90
C ARG A 58 -2.33 -10.02 -7.20
N ASP A 59 -3.31 -9.13 -7.15
CA ASP A 59 -3.08 -7.70 -7.31
C ASP A 59 -2.52 -7.06 -6.04
N MET A 60 -2.84 -7.62 -4.86
CA MET A 60 -2.23 -7.18 -3.60
C MET A 60 -0.73 -7.45 -3.58
N GLU A 61 -0.26 -8.55 -4.16
CA GLU A 61 1.18 -8.80 -4.34
C GLU A 61 1.84 -7.70 -5.19
N ARG A 62 1.17 -7.26 -6.27
CA ARG A 62 1.65 -6.17 -7.13
C ARG A 62 1.67 -4.82 -6.40
N ILE A 63 0.68 -4.56 -5.54
CA ILE A 63 0.66 -3.36 -4.70
C ILE A 63 1.78 -3.41 -3.66
N ALA A 64 1.97 -4.55 -2.99
CA ALA A 64 3.02 -4.75 -2.00
C ALA A 64 4.42 -4.53 -2.60
N GLU A 65 4.66 -5.00 -3.82
CA GLU A 65 5.92 -4.78 -4.54
C GLU A 65 6.19 -3.28 -4.77
N LEU A 66 5.18 -2.51 -5.16
CA LEU A 66 5.33 -1.05 -5.33
C LEU A 66 5.65 -0.36 -4.00
N ILE A 67 4.99 -0.77 -2.91
CA ILE A 67 5.27 -0.24 -1.57
C ILE A 67 6.71 -0.56 -1.14
N VAL A 68 7.15 -1.81 -1.34
CA VAL A 68 8.51 -2.26 -0.99
C VAL A 68 9.57 -1.49 -1.77
N ARG A 69 9.31 -1.15 -3.04
CA ARG A 69 10.25 -0.38 -3.87
C ARG A 69 10.45 1.05 -3.35
N VAL A 70 9.37 1.73 -2.97
CA VAL A 70 9.46 3.05 -2.32
C VAL A 70 10.20 2.93 -0.98
N TYR A 71 9.85 1.93 -0.17
CA TYR A 71 10.49 1.68 1.12
C TYR A 71 12.00 1.40 1.00
N LYS A 72 12.43 0.70 -0.06
CA LYS A 72 13.84 0.40 -0.35
C LYS A 72 14.64 1.57 -0.93
N GLY A 73 14.00 2.72 -1.13
CA GLY A 73 14.70 3.92 -1.58
C GLY A 73 14.52 4.26 -3.06
N GLU A 74 13.68 3.55 -3.82
CA GLU A 74 13.46 3.89 -5.23
C GLU A 74 12.80 5.27 -5.39
N GLU A 75 13.08 5.92 -6.53
CA GLU A 75 12.53 7.24 -6.85
C GLU A 75 10.99 7.19 -6.97
N PRO A 76 10.23 7.96 -6.16
CA PRO A 76 8.77 7.94 -6.17
C PRO A 76 8.16 8.19 -7.55
N LYS A 77 8.75 9.04 -8.40
CA LYS A 77 8.21 9.35 -9.74
C LYS A 77 8.19 8.13 -10.67
N THR A 78 9.15 7.23 -10.54
CA THR A 78 9.20 6.00 -11.33
C THR A 78 8.12 5.02 -10.87
N VAL A 79 7.96 4.86 -9.55
CA VAL A 79 6.90 4.04 -8.97
C VAL A 79 5.52 4.63 -9.28
N ALA A 80 5.36 5.95 -9.24
CA ALA A 80 4.12 6.67 -9.54
C ALA A 80 3.55 6.28 -10.91
N LYS A 81 4.40 6.22 -11.94
CA LYS A 81 3.98 5.80 -13.30
C LYS A 81 3.40 4.39 -13.30
N GLN A 82 3.99 3.47 -12.54
CA GLN A 82 3.54 2.09 -12.46
C GLN A 82 2.29 1.93 -11.57
N ALA A 83 2.22 2.64 -10.44
CA ALA A 83 1.04 2.68 -9.59
C ALA A 83 -0.18 3.23 -10.37
N THR A 84 0.00 4.32 -11.12
CA THR A 84 -1.05 4.85 -12.00
C THR A 84 -1.45 3.85 -13.08
N LYS A 85 -0.48 3.17 -13.71
CA LYS A 85 -0.76 2.12 -14.72
C LYS A 85 -1.56 0.97 -14.13
N LEU A 86 -1.22 0.52 -12.92
CA LEU A 86 -1.96 -0.52 -12.20
C LEU A 86 -3.39 -0.06 -11.89
N ARG A 87 -3.56 1.11 -11.27
CA ARG A 87 -4.88 1.67 -10.94
C ARG A 87 -5.79 1.80 -12.16
N ARG A 88 -5.25 2.18 -13.32
CA ARG A 88 -6.02 2.30 -14.58
C ARG A 88 -6.63 0.99 -15.07
N GLN A 89 -6.11 -0.16 -14.66
CA GLN A 89 -6.68 -1.48 -14.99
C GLN A 89 -8.01 -1.74 -14.24
N PHE A 90 -8.28 -1.01 -13.15
CA PHE A 90 -9.41 -1.22 -12.24
C PHE A 90 -10.28 0.04 -12.13
N SER A 91 -10.89 0.44 -13.25
CA SER A 91 -11.69 1.67 -13.37
C SER A 91 -13.13 1.55 -12.86
N LYS A 92 -13.67 0.33 -12.74
CA LYS A 92 -15.06 0.06 -12.35
C LYS A 92 -15.20 -0.09 -10.83
N ILE A 93 -16.40 0.18 -10.32
CA ILE A 93 -16.81 -0.12 -8.95
C ILE A 93 -17.71 -1.35 -9.00
N LEU A 94 -17.40 -2.40 -8.22
CA LEU A 94 -18.12 -3.68 -8.28
C LEU A 94 -19.18 -3.86 -7.18
N TYR A 95 -18.99 -3.23 -6.02
CA TYR A 95 -19.84 -3.42 -4.83
C TYR A 95 -20.29 -2.05 -4.33
N ALA A 96 -21.31 -1.48 -5.00
CA ALA A 96 -21.87 -0.16 -4.73
C ALA A 96 -23.08 -0.26 -3.79
#